data_AF-A0A4Z0ZXS5-F1
#
_entry.id   AF-A0A4Z0ZXS5-F1
#
_cell.length_a   1.000
_cell.length_b   1.000
_cell.length_c   1.000
_cell.angle_alpha   90.00
_cell.angle_beta   90.00
_cell.angle_gamma   90.00
#
_symmetry.space_group_name_H-M   'P 1'
#
loop_
_entity.id
_entity.type
_entity.pdbx_description
1 polymer ?
#
loop_
_entity_poly.entity_id
_entity_poly.type
_entity_poly.pdbx_seq_one_letter_code
_entity_poly.pdbx_strand_id
1 'polypeptide(L)'
;MKGKFYLDTSVVRADINRLMELSKSTSIHVSAYNIVELLSQLSEKTFTTLAPIFRKIDQSYIKLDYRLPEDIIAKSYNLKYRFSKKKLIGSFFKKVTISNSYQSFLEGISKVDYQSMLLYDRLFYPPSDSIQKNELLDIRKAFQREYGMSYKSTLFKKELLSEEFFRIFLRRIRKSLLFYILGRLTKTNKSLETIEETLNSYNGKIDCFLHGFSDYFAVKYSQQNFIGRNDYSDLLHLVYLGNLDSKISFIYRDDLYRKLRFELSEKMVHAQDVF
;
A
#
# COMPACT_ATOMS: atom_id res chain seq x y z
N MET A 1 0.86 -21.34 15.08
CA MET A 1 0.04 -20.12 14.84
C MET A 1 -0.76 -20.30 13.55
N LYS A 2 -2.09 -20.20 13.59
CA LYS A 2 -2.94 -20.27 12.37
C LYS A 2 -3.27 -18.84 11.90
N GLY A 3 -2.33 -18.20 11.22
CA GLY A 3 -2.48 -16.86 10.64
C GLY A 3 -1.78 -16.77 9.27
N LYS A 4 -2.17 -15.79 8.46
CA LYS A 4 -1.47 -15.46 7.20
C LYS A 4 -0.46 -14.36 7.46
N PHE A 5 0.75 -14.49 6.92
CA PHE A 5 1.78 -13.46 7.05
C PHE A 5 2.02 -12.80 5.70
N TYR A 6 1.80 -11.49 5.60
CA TYR A 6 2.19 -10.69 4.43
C TYR A 6 3.52 -10.01 4.69
N LEU A 7 4.27 -9.78 3.62
CA LEU A 7 5.64 -9.26 3.70
C LEU A 7 5.72 -7.87 3.06
N ASP A 8 6.50 -7.00 3.68
CA ASP A 8 7.04 -5.82 3.01
C ASP A 8 8.15 -6.22 2.00
N THR A 9 8.35 -5.41 0.96
CA THR A 9 9.34 -5.67 -0.09
C THR A 9 10.77 -5.67 0.45
N SER A 10 11.08 -4.84 1.46
CA SER A 10 12.41 -4.87 2.09
C SER A 10 12.70 -6.20 2.80
N VAL A 11 11.68 -6.81 3.42
CA VAL A 11 11.77 -8.14 4.06
C VAL A 11 11.97 -9.23 3.03
N VAL A 12 11.20 -9.19 1.93
CA VAL A 12 11.39 -10.13 0.81
C VAL A 12 12.83 -10.08 0.31
N ARG A 13 13.43 -8.89 0.17
CA ARG A 13 14.80 -8.75 -0.31
C ARG A 13 15.85 -9.27 0.66
N ALA A 14 15.69 -8.96 1.94
CA ALA A 14 16.72 -9.25 2.94
C ALA A 14 16.65 -10.69 3.47
N ASP A 15 15.45 -11.26 3.58
CA ASP A 15 15.22 -12.51 4.32
C ASP A 15 14.75 -13.68 3.46
N ILE A 16 14.81 -13.57 2.12
CA ILE A 16 14.23 -14.57 1.22
C ILE A 16 14.63 -16.02 1.57
N ASN A 17 15.90 -16.27 1.90
CA ASN A 17 16.36 -17.62 2.26
C ASN A 17 15.64 -18.17 3.50
N ARG A 18 15.50 -17.35 4.54
CA ARG A 18 14.80 -17.72 5.77
C ARG A 18 13.29 -17.88 5.52
N LEU A 19 12.71 -16.98 4.72
CA LEU A 19 11.29 -17.03 4.35
C LEU A 19 10.95 -18.29 3.55
N MET A 20 11.84 -18.75 2.66
CA MET A 20 11.65 -20.01 1.93
C MET A 20 11.50 -21.20 2.89
N GLU A 21 12.38 -21.31 3.89
CA GLU A 21 12.31 -22.37 4.89
C GLU A 21 11.07 -22.25 5.77
N LEU A 22 10.77 -21.06 6.28
CA LEU A 22 9.58 -20.81 7.09
C LEU A 22 8.28 -21.10 6.33
N SER A 23 8.24 -20.85 5.01
CA SER A 23 7.04 -21.07 4.20
C SER A 23 6.59 -22.54 4.14
N LYS A 24 7.49 -23.48 4.46
CA LYS A 24 7.16 -24.93 4.53
C LYS A 24 6.18 -25.25 5.66
N SER A 25 6.24 -24.50 6.76
CA SER A 25 5.42 -24.72 7.97
C SER A 25 4.49 -23.56 8.30
N THR A 26 4.67 -22.41 7.65
CA THR A 26 3.94 -21.16 7.93
C THR A 26 3.31 -20.60 6.65
N SER A 27 2.09 -20.08 6.76
CA SER A 27 1.38 -19.49 5.61
C SER A 27 1.91 -18.08 5.29
N ILE A 28 3.04 -18.01 4.59
CA ILE A 28 3.66 -16.77 4.11
C ILE A 28 3.09 -16.37 2.74
N HIS A 29 2.79 -15.09 2.58
CA HIS A 29 2.24 -14.49 1.36
C HIS A 29 3.11 -13.34 0.88
N VAL A 30 3.34 -13.29 -0.42
CA VAL A 30 3.91 -12.14 -1.13
C VAL A 30 2.83 -11.58 -2.04
N SER A 31 2.61 -10.28 -1.97
CA SER A 31 1.58 -9.62 -2.78
C SER A 31 2.06 -9.36 -4.21
N ALA A 32 1.11 -9.22 -5.14
CA ALA A 32 1.40 -8.72 -6.48
C ALA A 32 2.07 -7.35 -6.45
N TYR A 33 1.78 -6.52 -5.44
CA TYR A 33 2.41 -5.22 -5.30
C TYR A 33 3.90 -5.35 -4.96
N ASN A 34 4.28 -6.26 -4.06
CA ASN A 34 5.70 -6.57 -3.82
C ASN A 34 6.40 -6.99 -5.11
N ILE A 35 5.74 -7.82 -5.93
CA ILE A 35 6.30 -8.25 -7.22
C ILE A 35 6.48 -7.07 -8.17
N VAL A 36 5.51 -6.14 -8.25
CA VAL A 36 5.64 -4.93 -9.06
C VAL A 36 6.80 -4.05 -8.58
N GLU A 37 6.95 -3.84 -7.28
CA GLU A 37 8.06 -3.06 -6.71
C GLU A 37 9.43 -3.69 -6.98
N LEU A 38 9.53 -5.03 -6.91
CA LEU A 38 10.77 -5.73 -7.25
C LEU A 38 11.06 -5.65 -8.75
N LEU A 39 10.03 -5.77 -9.59
CA LEU A 39 10.17 -5.66 -11.04
C LEU A 39 10.57 -4.25 -11.47
N SER A 40 10.03 -3.20 -10.83
CA SER A 40 10.34 -1.80 -11.15
C SER A 40 11.79 -1.41 -10.80
N GLN A 41 12.44 -2.18 -9.92
CA GLN A 41 13.85 -2.03 -9.56
C GLN A 41 14.82 -2.79 -10.48
N LEU A 42 14.32 -3.58 -11.45
CA LEU A 42 15.19 -4.29 -12.38
C LEU A 42 15.89 -3.33 -13.35
N SER A 43 17.20 -3.50 -13.43
CA SER A 43 18.09 -2.81 -14.34
C SER A 43 19.27 -3.74 -14.62
N GLU A 44 20.13 -3.38 -15.57
CA GLU A 44 21.35 -4.12 -15.85
C GLU A 44 22.21 -4.33 -14.60
N LYS A 45 22.29 -3.31 -13.73
CA LYS A 45 23.07 -3.33 -12.48
C LYS A 45 22.44 -4.19 -11.37
N THR A 46 21.12 -4.25 -11.32
CA THR A 46 20.38 -4.89 -10.21
C THR A 46 19.85 -6.27 -10.56
N PHE A 47 19.88 -6.67 -11.84
CA PHE A 47 19.28 -7.93 -12.27
C PHE A 47 19.93 -9.15 -11.60
N THR A 48 21.26 -9.20 -11.51
CA THR A 48 21.99 -10.33 -10.93
C THR A 48 21.69 -10.53 -9.44
N THR A 49 21.32 -9.46 -8.72
CA THR A 49 20.97 -9.52 -7.30
C THR A 49 19.48 -9.75 -7.07
N LEU A 50 18.61 -9.21 -7.93
CA LEU A 50 17.16 -9.33 -7.79
C LEU A 50 16.58 -10.60 -8.41
N ALA A 51 17.03 -11.03 -9.59
CA ALA A 51 16.50 -12.23 -10.26
C ALA A 51 16.55 -13.50 -9.38
N PRO A 52 17.60 -13.74 -8.57
CA PRO A 52 17.61 -14.85 -7.62
C PRO A 52 16.47 -14.81 -6.59
N ILE A 53 16.00 -13.62 -6.19
CA ILE A 53 14.86 -13.48 -5.26
C ILE A 53 13.59 -14.02 -5.93
N PHE A 54 13.34 -13.67 -7.19
CA PHE A 54 12.19 -14.20 -7.94
C PHE A 54 12.22 -15.72 -8.05
N ARG A 55 13.40 -16.30 -8.38
CA ARG A 55 13.58 -17.76 -8.46
C ARG A 55 13.30 -18.44 -7.12
N LYS A 56 13.77 -17.83 -6.03
CA LYS A 56 13.54 -18.31 -4.67
C LYS A 56 12.07 -18.27 -4.27
N ILE A 57 11.35 -17.18 -4.61
CA ILE A 57 9.90 -17.12 -4.41
C ILE A 57 9.23 -18.27 -5.19
N ASP A 58 9.60 -18.48 -6.46
CA ASP A 58 9.01 -19.50 -7.33
C ASP A 58 9.25 -20.95 -6.86
N GLN A 59 10.42 -21.19 -6.25
CA GLN A 59 10.85 -22.50 -5.75
C GLN A 59 10.39 -22.78 -4.31
N SER A 60 9.70 -21.84 -3.67
CA SER A 60 9.28 -21.93 -2.26
C SER A 60 7.81 -22.29 -2.11
N TYR A 61 7.36 -22.42 -0.85
CA TYR A 61 5.95 -22.54 -0.50
C TYR A 61 5.29 -21.18 -0.21
N ILE A 62 5.98 -20.07 -0.51
CA ILE A 62 5.43 -18.71 -0.39
C ILE A 62 4.29 -18.55 -1.39
N LYS A 63 3.13 -18.11 -0.89
CA LYS A 63 1.93 -17.93 -1.71
C LYS A 63 1.93 -16.56 -2.35
N LEU A 64 1.67 -16.51 -3.66
CA LEU A 64 1.48 -15.25 -4.38
C LEU A 64 0.02 -14.79 -4.33
N ASP A 65 -0.24 -13.65 -3.70
CA ASP A 65 -1.53 -12.97 -3.76
C ASP A 65 -1.57 -12.02 -4.95
N TYR A 66 -2.19 -12.47 -6.04
CA TYR A 66 -2.23 -11.72 -7.30
C TYR A 66 -3.17 -10.51 -7.31
N ARG A 67 -3.86 -10.21 -6.21
CA ARG A 67 -4.73 -9.02 -6.13
C ARG A 67 -3.87 -7.76 -6.06
N LEU A 68 -4.16 -6.77 -6.90
CA LEU A 68 -3.56 -5.44 -6.77
C LEU A 68 -4.31 -4.61 -5.72
N PRO A 69 -3.67 -3.56 -5.14
CA PRO A 69 -4.30 -2.71 -4.14
C PRO A 69 -5.65 -2.13 -4.60
N GLU A 70 -5.70 -1.64 -5.84
CA GLU A 70 -6.93 -1.16 -6.50
C GLU A 70 -8.05 -2.21 -6.59
N ASP A 71 -7.73 -3.49 -6.82
CA ASP A 71 -8.74 -4.56 -6.86
C ASP A 71 -9.31 -4.81 -5.46
N ILE A 72 -8.48 -4.69 -4.43
CA ILE A 72 -8.89 -4.88 -3.04
C ILE A 72 -9.76 -3.71 -2.60
N ILE A 73 -9.34 -2.47 -2.88
CA ILE A 73 -10.11 -1.28 -2.55
C ILE A 73 -11.42 -1.23 -3.35
N ALA A 74 -11.43 -1.54 -4.66
CA ALA A 74 -12.67 -1.58 -5.43
C ALA A 74 -13.70 -2.56 -4.82
N LYS A 75 -13.23 -3.74 -4.39
CA LYS A 75 -14.07 -4.74 -3.71
C LYS A 75 -14.54 -4.28 -2.33
N SER A 76 -13.81 -3.42 -1.63
CA SER A 76 -14.27 -2.90 -0.34
C SER A 76 -15.47 -1.96 -0.46
N TYR A 77 -15.70 -1.40 -1.65
CA TYR A 77 -16.86 -0.57 -1.98
C TYR A 77 -17.89 -1.28 -2.89
N ASN A 78 -17.84 -2.62 -2.93
CA ASN A 78 -18.72 -3.46 -3.75
C ASN A 78 -18.74 -3.09 -5.25
N LEU A 79 -17.67 -2.47 -5.74
CA LEU A 79 -17.56 -2.14 -7.15
C LEU A 79 -17.29 -3.42 -7.94
N LYS A 80 -18.16 -3.73 -8.90
CA LYS A 80 -17.99 -4.85 -9.84
C LYS A 80 -16.93 -4.50 -10.88
N TYR A 81 -15.67 -4.40 -10.44
CA TYR A 81 -14.55 -4.07 -11.31
C TYR A 81 -13.33 -4.95 -11.03
N ARG A 82 -12.56 -5.24 -12.08
CA ARG A 82 -11.30 -6.00 -12.00
C ARG A 82 -10.24 -5.28 -12.84
N PHE A 83 -9.27 -4.66 -12.18
CA PHE A 83 -8.05 -4.19 -12.83
C PHE A 83 -7.05 -5.34 -13.08
N SER A 84 -7.29 -6.52 -12.50
CA SER A 84 -6.50 -7.75 -12.58
C SER A 84 -5.45 -7.80 -13.71
N LYS A 85 -4.25 -7.31 -13.39
CA LYS A 85 -3.02 -7.53 -14.17
C LYS A 85 -2.34 -8.86 -13.85
N LYS A 86 -3.05 -9.79 -13.20
CA LYS A 86 -2.54 -11.11 -12.80
C LYS A 86 -1.75 -11.81 -13.91
N LYS A 87 -2.31 -11.90 -15.12
CA LYS A 87 -1.64 -12.56 -16.26
C LYS A 87 -0.34 -11.85 -16.64
N LEU A 88 -0.36 -10.51 -16.65
CA LEU A 88 0.80 -9.70 -17.00
C LEU A 88 1.91 -9.83 -15.96
N ILE A 89 1.59 -9.60 -14.68
CA ILE A 89 2.53 -9.71 -13.56
C ILE A 89 3.08 -11.13 -13.47
N GLY A 90 2.24 -12.15 -13.62
CA GLY A 90 2.65 -13.55 -13.64
C GLY A 90 3.59 -13.87 -14.81
N SER A 91 3.33 -13.32 -16.00
CA SER A 91 4.23 -13.45 -17.15
C SER A 91 5.59 -12.84 -16.87
N PHE A 92 5.63 -11.60 -16.35
CA PHE A 92 6.90 -10.93 -16.02
C PHE A 92 7.67 -11.65 -14.93
N PHE A 93 6.98 -12.06 -13.86
CA PHE A 93 7.56 -12.89 -12.81
C PHE A 93 8.24 -14.12 -13.41
N LYS A 94 7.55 -14.87 -14.27
CA LYS A 94 8.12 -16.05 -14.92
C LYS A 94 9.27 -15.74 -15.87
N LYS A 95 9.18 -14.65 -16.64
CA LYS A 95 10.27 -14.22 -17.52
C LYS A 95 11.55 -13.90 -16.72
N VAL A 96 11.44 -13.16 -15.61
CA VAL A 96 12.60 -12.91 -14.74
C VAL A 96 13.20 -14.20 -14.19
N THR A 97 12.37 -15.18 -13.78
CA THR A 97 12.87 -16.43 -13.21
C THR A 97 13.73 -17.25 -14.18
N ILE A 98 13.41 -17.22 -15.48
CA ILE A 98 14.09 -18.02 -16.51
C ILE A 98 15.20 -17.26 -17.24
N SER A 99 15.19 -15.93 -17.20
CA SER A 99 16.21 -15.11 -17.86
C SER A 99 17.54 -15.14 -17.10
N ASN A 100 18.64 -15.16 -17.84
CA ASN A 100 20.00 -15.16 -17.30
C ASN A 100 20.64 -13.77 -17.26
N SER A 101 20.06 -12.79 -17.95
CA SER A 101 20.51 -11.41 -17.99
C SER A 101 19.33 -10.45 -18.10
N TYR A 102 19.55 -9.17 -17.76
CA TYR A 102 18.55 -8.13 -17.93
C TYR A 102 18.12 -7.99 -19.39
N GLN A 103 19.07 -8.10 -20.32
CA GLN A 103 18.79 -8.03 -21.76
C GLN A 103 17.89 -9.18 -22.23
N SER A 104 18.18 -10.42 -21.81
CA SER A 104 17.33 -11.58 -22.11
C SER A 104 15.93 -11.45 -21.52
N PHE A 105 15.81 -10.82 -20.35
CA PHE A 105 14.50 -10.49 -19.77
C PHE A 105 13.73 -9.47 -20.63
N LEU A 106 14.38 -8.39 -21.06
CA LEU A 106 13.77 -7.37 -21.91
C LEU A 106 13.31 -7.90 -23.27
N GLU A 107 14.11 -8.77 -23.90
CA GLU A 107 13.75 -9.45 -25.14
C GLU A 107 12.55 -10.40 -24.97
N GLY A 108 12.39 -10.93 -23.76
CA GLY A 108 11.32 -11.85 -23.40
C GLY A 108 9.97 -11.18 -23.09
N ILE A 109 9.89 -9.85 -23.09
CA ILE A 109 8.69 -9.09 -22.71
C ILE A 109 8.30 -8.03 -23.75
N SER A 110 7.01 -7.69 -23.80
CA SER A 110 6.54 -6.55 -24.59
C SER A 110 6.96 -5.23 -23.92
N LYS A 111 7.59 -4.33 -24.67
CA LYS A 111 7.96 -2.98 -24.19
C LYS A 111 6.76 -2.18 -23.71
N VAL A 112 5.62 -2.29 -24.39
CA VAL A 112 4.37 -1.61 -24.03
C VAL A 112 3.85 -2.13 -22.70
N ASP A 113 3.89 -3.45 -22.50
CA ASP A 113 3.48 -4.08 -21.27
C ASP A 113 4.41 -3.73 -20.11
N TYR A 114 5.72 -3.63 -20.37
CA TYR A 114 6.72 -3.26 -19.37
C TYR A 114 6.52 -1.81 -18.92
N GLN A 115 6.33 -0.89 -19.86
CA GLN A 115 5.99 0.50 -19.55
C GLN A 115 4.66 0.62 -18.81
N SER A 116 3.66 -0.18 -19.16
CA SER A 116 2.38 -0.22 -18.46
C SER A 116 2.55 -0.68 -17.01
N MET A 117 3.41 -1.67 -16.74
CA MET A 117 3.74 -2.13 -15.39
C MET A 117 4.53 -1.09 -14.59
N LEU A 118 5.51 -0.42 -15.21
CA LEU A 118 6.21 0.71 -14.58
C LEU A 118 5.26 1.89 -14.27
N LEU A 119 4.22 2.07 -15.07
CA LEU A 119 3.17 3.03 -14.77
C LEU A 119 2.42 2.62 -13.50
N TYR A 120 2.16 1.33 -13.26
CA TYR A 120 1.48 0.88 -12.02
C TYR A 120 2.27 1.21 -10.75
N ASP A 121 3.59 1.11 -10.78
CA ASP A 121 4.44 1.62 -9.70
C ASP A 121 4.18 3.13 -9.49
N ARG A 122 4.07 3.89 -10.58
CA ARG A 122 3.73 5.35 -10.59
C ARG A 122 2.33 5.70 -10.16
N LEU A 123 1.39 4.78 -10.33
CA LEU A 123 -0.01 5.01 -10.04
C LEU A 123 -0.25 5.23 -8.54
N PHE A 124 0.59 4.66 -7.69
CA PHE A 124 0.52 4.80 -6.23
C PHE A 124 1.53 5.81 -5.69
N TYR A 125 1.71 6.92 -6.40
CA TYR A 125 2.52 8.03 -5.89
C TYR A 125 1.64 8.95 -5.04
N PRO A 126 2.22 9.60 -4.02
CA PRO A 126 1.51 10.66 -3.33
C PRO A 126 1.15 11.77 -4.34
N PRO A 127 0.10 12.56 -4.05
CA PRO A 127 -0.19 13.75 -4.83
C PRO A 127 1.04 14.66 -4.96
N SER A 128 1.12 15.48 -6.01
CA SER A 128 2.22 16.43 -6.16
C SER A 128 2.35 17.35 -4.94
N ASP A 129 3.55 17.89 -4.70
CA ASP A 129 3.80 18.82 -3.57
C ASP A 129 2.80 19.98 -3.54
N SER A 130 2.37 20.46 -4.71
CA SER A 130 1.32 21.48 -4.82
C SER A 130 -0.04 21.02 -4.27
N ILE A 131 -0.44 19.78 -4.56
CA ILE A 131 -1.70 19.20 -4.06
C ILE A 131 -1.57 18.94 -2.55
N GLN A 132 -0.45 18.35 -2.10
CA GLN A 132 -0.21 18.11 -0.66
C GLN A 132 -0.18 19.43 0.14
N LYS A 133 0.37 20.51 -0.44
CA LYS A 133 0.35 21.83 0.17
C LYS A 133 -1.07 22.38 0.30
N ASN A 134 -1.91 22.21 -0.72
CA ASN A 134 -3.31 22.61 -0.67
C ASN A 134 -4.10 21.80 0.37
N GLU A 135 -3.86 20.48 0.44
CA GLU A 135 -4.46 19.60 1.45
C GLU A 135 -4.07 20.04 2.87
N LEU A 136 -2.78 20.33 3.10
CA LEU A 136 -2.29 20.85 4.37
C LEU A 136 -2.94 22.19 4.72
N LEU A 137 -3.14 23.09 3.76
CA LEU A 137 -3.86 24.35 3.97
C LEU A 137 -5.32 24.11 4.36
N ASP A 138 -5.99 23.16 3.72
CA ASP A 138 -7.38 22.84 4.06
C ASP A 138 -7.51 22.22 5.45
N ILE A 139 -6.55 21.40 5.87
CA ILE A 139 -6.47 20.85 7.22
C ILE A 139 -6.27 21.98 8.24
N ARG A 140 -5.36 22.92 7.96
CA ARG A 140 -5.14 24.09 8.83
C ARG A 140 -6.42 24.93 8.97
N LYS A 141 -7.15 25.15 7.88
CA LYS A 141 -8.43 25.88 7.89
C LYS A 141 -9.52 25.10 8.65
N ALA A 142 -9.56 23.78 8.52
CA ALA A 142 -10.49 22.95 9.29
C ALA A 142 -10.20 23.07 10.79
N PHE A 143 -8.92 22.97 11.19
CA PHE A 143 -8.50 23.12 12.57
C PHE A 143 -8.86 24.50 13.15
N GLN A 144 -8.57 25.57 12.40
CA GLN A 144 -8.91 26.92 12.81
C GLN A 144 -10.42 27.12 13.01
N ARG A 145 -11.25 26.51 12.15
CA ARG A 145 -12.70 26.59 12.27
C ARG A 145 -13.23 25.82 13.47
N GLU A 146 -12.71 24.63 13.70
CA GLU A 146 -13.22 23.73 14.74
C GLU A 146 -12.77 24.18 16.14
N TYR A 147 -11.53 24.63 16.29
CA TYR A 147 -10.94 24.94 17.60
C TYR A 147 -10.83 26.44 17.87
N GLY A 148 -11.07 27.30 16.88
CA GLY A 148 -10.85 28.75 17.00
C GLY A 148 -9.37 29.15 17.22
N MET A 149 -8.44 28.22 16.97
CA MET A 149 -7.02 28.37 17.28
C MET A 149 -6.15 28.43 16.03
N SER A 150 -5.03 29.15 16.11
CA SER A 150 -4.02 29.15 15.05
C SER A 150 -3.37 27.78 14.87
N TYR A 151 -3.15 27.36 13.62
CA TYR A 151 -2.40 26.14 13.29
C TYR A 151 -0.91 26.21 13.71
N LYS A 152 -0.42 27.39 14.10
CA LYS A 152 0.92 27.57 14.68
C LYS A 152 0.96 27.28 16.19
N SER A 153 -0.18 27.00 16.83
CA SER A 153 -0.23 26.66 18.26
C SER A 153 0.45 25.31 18.52
N THR A 154 1.00 25.14 19.71
CA THR A 154 1.50 23.83 20.18
C THR A 154 0.38 22.78 20.28
N LEU A 155 -0.86 23.24 20.45
CA LEU A 155 -2.07 22.43 20.45
C LEU A 155 -2.38 21.83 19.08
N PHE A 156 -2.01 22.47 17.96
CA PHE A 156 -2.23 21.93 16.62
C PHE A 156 -1.70 20.50 16.47
N LYS A 157 -0.51 20.23 17.02
CA LYS A 157 0.07 18.89 16.97
C LYS A 157 -0.71 17.88 17.81
N LYS A 158 -1.16 18.29 18.99
CA LYS A 158 -1.90 17.42 19.92
C LYS A 158 -3.31 17.12 19.41
N GLU A 159 -4.02 18.13 18.93
CA GLU A 159 -5.41 18.04 18.49
C GLU A 159 -5.56 17.38 17.11
N LEU A 160 -4.56 17.48 16.23
CA LEU A 160 -4.57 16.71 14.97
C LEU A 160 -4.48 15.20 15.21
N LEU A 161 -3.96 14.79 16.37
CA LEU A 161 -3.91 13.40 16.81
C LEU A 161 -5.11 13.05 17.70
N SER A 162 -6.10 13.94 17.84
CA SER A 162 -7.35 13.62 18.54
C SER A 162 -8.21 12.67 17.71
N GLU A 163 -9.06 11.90 18.40
CA GLU A 163 -9.98 10.96 17.75
C GLU A 163 -10.94 11.66 16.77
N GLU A 164 -11.40 12.86 17.12
CA GLU A 164 -12.31 13.65 16.28
C GLU A 164 -11.64 14.04 14.95
N PHE A 165 -10.40 14.54 15.02
CA PHE A 165 -9.63 14.86 13.82
C PHE A 165 -9.29 13.63 13.00
N PHE A 166 -8.95 12.53 13.66
CA PHE A 166 -8.72 11.25 12.99
C PHE A 166 -9.93 10.80 12.19
N ARG A 167 -11.16 10.90 12.74
CA ARG A 167 -12.41 10.58 12.01
C ARG A 167 -12.60 11.45 10.78
N ILE A 168 -12.27 12.74 10.86
CA ILE A 168 -12.30 13.66 9.71
C ILE A 168 -11.30 13.21 8.63
N PHE A 169 -10.06 12.88 9.02
CA PHE A 169 -9.03 12.36 8.09
C PHE A 169 -9.46 11.06 7.43
N LEU A 170 -9.97 10.11 8.21
CA LEU A 170 -10.45 8.83 7.73
C LEU A 170 -11.53 9.00 6.68
N ARG A 171 -12.51 9.89 6.92
CA ARG A 171 -13.55 10.21 5.93
C ARG A 171 -12.97 10.82 4.65
N ARG A 172 -11.98 11.73 4.77
CA ARG A 172 -11.32 12.36 3.63
C ARG A 172 -10.51 11.35 2.81
N ILE A 173 -9.73 10.49 3.45
CA ILE A 173 -8.95 9.45 2.79
C ILE A 173 -9.87 8.48 2.04
N ARG A 174 -10.97 8.04 2.66
CA ARG A 174 -11.98 7.20 1.98
C ARG A 174 -12.54 7.86 0.72
N LYS A 175 -12.87 9.16 0.80
CA LYS A 175 -13.32 9.97 -0.35
C LYS A 175 -12.26 10.03 -1.44
N SER A 176 -11.03 10.40 -1.08
CA SER A 176 -9.91 10.53 -2.03
C SER A 176 -9.59 9.22 -2.74
N LEU A 177 -9.63 8.09 -2.01
CA LEU A 177 -9.44 6.75 -2.58
C LEU A 177 -10.53 6.41 -3.60
N LEU A 178 -11.78 6.76 -3.31
CA LEU A 178 -12.87 6.59 -4.26
C LEU A 178 -12.71 7.51 -5.47
N PHE A 179 -12.35 8.78 -5.30
CA PHE A 179 -12.06 9.66 -6.44
C PHE A 179 -10.94 9.11 -7.32
N TYR A 180 -9.88 8.57 -6.71
CA TYR A 180 -8.78 7.96 -7.43
C TYR A 180 -9.21 6.70 -8.20
N ILE A 181 -9.93 5.79 -7.56
CA ILE A 181 -10.42 4.57 -8.22
C ILE A 181 -11.45 4.93 -9.27
N LEU A 182 -12.52 5.63 -8.89
CA LEU A 182 -13.60 6.01 -9.79
C LEU A 182 -13.10 6.91 -10.93
N GLY A 183 -12.19 7.85 -10.68
CA GLY A 183 -11.60 8.71 -11.72
C GLY A 183 -10.84 7.93 -12.78
N ARG A 184 -10.24 6.78 -12.43
CA ARG A 184 -9.68 5.85 -13.43
C ARG A 184 -10.72 4.98 -14.11
N LEU A 185 -11.82 4.69 -13.42
CA LEU A 185 -12.95 3.92 -13.96
C LEU A 185 -13.77 4.73 -14.95
N THR A 186 -13.82 6.05 -14.80
CA THR A 186 -14.63 6.92 -15.63
C THR A 186 -13.79 8.03 -16.23
N LYS A 187 -13.55 7.95 -17.54
CA LYS A 187 -13.25 9.12 -18.38
C LYS A 187 -14.42 10.12 -18.45
N THR A 188 -15.43 10.00 -17.58
CA THR A 188 -16.71 10.69 -17.64
C THR A 188 -17.05 11.24 -16.24
N ASN A 189 -17.51 12.50 -16.21
CA ASN A 189 -17.98 13.20 -15.02
C ASN A 189 -18.93 12.32 -14.18
N LYS A 190 -18.47 11.86 -13.01
CA LYS A 190 -19.39 11.36 -11.98
C LYS A 190 -19.80 12.52 -11.08
N SER A 191 -21.10 12.64 -10.82
CA SER A 191 -21.62 13.62 -9.87
C SER A 191 -21.20 13.25 -8.44
N LEU A 192 -21.15 14.26 -7.55
CA LEU A 192 -20.85 14.08 -6.12
C LEU A 192 -21.79 13.09 -5.43
N GLU A 193 -23.06 13.01 -5.87
CA GLU A 193 -24.08 12.10 -5.32
C GLU A 193 -23.67 10.63 -5.45
N THR A 194 -23.17 10.21 -6.62
CA THR A 194 -22.69 8.82 -6.82
C THR A 194 -21.51 8.47 -5.91
N ILE A 195 -20.71 9.46 -5.50
CA ILE A 195 -19.57 9.24 -4.63
C ILE A 195 -20.02 8.99 -3.19
N GLU A 196 -20.96 9.78 -2.67
CA GLU A 196 -21.51 9.55 -1.32
C GLU A 196 -22.27 8.22 -1.24
N GLU A 197 -23.04 7.86 -2.27
CA GLU A 197 -23.68 6.54 -2.36
C GLU A 197 -22.64 5.41 -2.33
N THR A 198 -21.54 5.57 -3.07
CA THR A 198 -20.46 4.58 -3.08
C THR A 198 -19.71 4.55 -1.74
N LEU A 199 -19.53 5.67 -1.05
CA LEU A 199 -18.93 5.69 0.29
C LEU A 199 -19.74 4.85 1.28
N ASN A 200 -21.07 4.91 1.17
CA ASN A 200 -22.00 4.20 2.04
C ASN A 200 -22.02 2.69 1.78
N SER A 201 -21.53 2.22 0.63
CA SER A 201 -21.40 0.79 0.32
C SER A 201 -20.15 0.14 0.90
N TYR A 202 -19.30 0.91 1.60
CA TYR A 202 -18.07 0.42 2.20
C TYR A 202 -18.31 -0.71 3.21
N ASN A 203 -17.55 -1.80 3.09
CA ASN A 203 -17.77 -3.03 3.85
C ASN A 203 -16.71 -3.34 4.93
N GLY A 204 -15.88 -2.37 5.34
CA GLY A 204 -14.89 -2.54 6.42
C GLY A 204 -13.65 -3.37 6.06
N LYS A 205 -13.56 -3.94 4.85
CA LYS A 205 -12.52 -4.92 4.51
C LYS A 205 -11.10 -4.38 4.44
N ILE A 206 -10.88 -3.07 4.51
CA ILE A 206 -9.54 -2.46 4.45
C ILE A 206 -9.31 -1.48 5.60
N ASP A 207 -9.97 -1.68 6.74
CA ASP A 207 -9.85 -0.78 7.90
C ASP A 207 -8.41 -0.63 8.38
N CYS A 208 -7.60 -1.69 8.38
CA CYS A 208 -6.19 -1.59 8.76
C CYS A 208 -5.43 -0.58 7.89
N PHE A 209 -5.68 -0.63 6.58
CA PHE A 209 -5.08 0.28 5.62
C PHE A 209 -5.58 1.71 5.84
N LEU A 210 -6.89 1.91 5.98
CA LEU A 210 -7.46 3.24 6.16
C LEU A 210 -6.99 3.90 7.46
N HIS A 211 -6.90 3.13 8.54
CA HIS A 211 -6.37 3.60 9.82
C HIS A 211 -4.89 3.94 9.72
N GLY A 212 -4.05 3.00 9.26
CA GLY A 212 -2.61 3.24 9.15
C GLY A 212 -2.25 4.40 8.22
N PHE A 213 -2.97 4.57 7.11
CA PHE A 213 -2.83 5.76 6.26
C PHE A 213 -3.23 7.04 6.99
N SER A 214 -4.37 7.04 7.69
CA SER A 214 -4.88 8.23 8.38
C SER A 214 -3.96 8.68 9.51
N ASP A 215 -3.50 7.74 10.33
CA ASP A 215 -2.55 7.99 11.43
C ASP A 215 -1.25 8.59 10.88
N TYR A 216 -0.71 7.97 9.82
CA TYR A 216 0.53 8.47 9.22
C TYR A 216 0.39 9.89 8.67
N PHE A 217 -0.71 10.17 7.97
CA PHE A 217 -0.98 11.50 7.43
C PHE A 217 -1.14 12.52 8.56
N ALA A 218 -1.90 12.19 9.60
CA ALA A 218 -2.07 13.06 10.77
C ALA A 218 -0.71 13.39 11.41
N VAL A 219 0.14 12.39 11.63
CA VAL A 219 1.49 12.58 12.16
C VAL A 219 2.33 13.47 11.26
N LYS A 220 2.39 13.21 9.95
CA LYS A 220 3.18 14.02 9.00
C LYS A 220 2.72 15.46 8.96
N TYR A 221 1.42 15.70 8.85
CA TYR A 221 0.88 17.05 8.78
C TYR A 221 0.95 17.81 10.10
N SER A 222 0.85 17.12 11.25
CA SER A 222 1.10 17.71 12.57
C SER A 222 2.53 18.24 12.71
N GLN A 223 3.48 17.63 11.99
CA GLN A 223 4.88 18.03 11.91
C GLN A 223 5.16 18.98 10.73
N GLN A 224 4.13 19.38 9.98
CA GLN A 224 4.24 20.19 8.76
C GLN A 224 5.12 19.56 7.67
N ASN A 225 5.22 18.24 7.65
CA ASN A 225 5.95 17.48 6.65
C ASN A 225 5.02 16.97 5.54
N PHE A 226 5.60 16.70 4.37
CA PHE A 226 4.93 15.99 3.29
C PHE A 226 5.22 14.50 3.35
N ILE A 227 4.37 13.73 2.69
CA ILE A 227 4.52 12.28 2.62
C ILE A 227 5.41 11.96 1.43
N GLY A 228 6.48 11.24 1.72
CA GLY A 228 7.40 10.77 0.68
C GLY A 228 6.74 9.70 -0.19
N ARG A 229 7.28 9.53 -1.39
CA ARG A 229 6.85 8.44 -2.29
C ARG A 229 7.03 7.06 -1.63
N ASN A 230 8.18 6.83 -1.01
CA ASN A 230 8.49 5.54 -0.38
C ASN A 230 7.49 5.26 0.76
N ASP A 231 7.29 6.24 1.65
CA ASP A 231 6.29 6.16 2.72
C ASP A 231 4.90 5.74 2.20
N TYR A 232 4.46 6.32 1.08
CA TYR A 232 3.16 6.01 0.47
C TYR A 232 3.11 4.58 -0.08
N SER A 233 4.18 4.14 -0.76
CA SER A 233 4.35 2.78 -1.29
C SER A 233 4.28 1.76 -0.15
N ASP A 234 5.01 2.02 0.93
CA ASP A 234 5.07 1.17 2.11
C ASP A 234 3.66 1.01 2.71
N LEU A 235 3.01 2.12 3.05
CA LEU A 235 1.65 2.08 3.62
C LEU A 235 0.63 1.33 2.75
N LEU A 236 0.82 1.28 1.43
CA LEU A 236 -0.10 0.58 0.54
C LEU A 236 -0.15 -0.93 0.79
N HIS A 237 0.93 -1.53 1.29
CA HIS A 237 0.95 -2.95 1.65
C HIS A 237 -0.06 -3.30 2.77
N LEU A 238 -0.47 -2.32 3.58
CA LEU A 238 -1.48 -2.54 4.63
C LEU A 238 -2.84 -2.96 4.06
N VAL A 239 -3.11 -2.70 2.77
CA VAL A 239 -4.37 -3.10 2.11
C VAL A 239 -4.58 -4.62 2.14
N TYR A 240 -3.50 -5.40 2.22
CA TYR A 240 -3.54 -6.86 2.24
C TYR A 240 -3.89 -7.44 3.60
N LEU A 241 -3.76 -6.64 4.67
CA LEU A 241 -4.08 -7.07 6.03
C LEU A 241 -5.58 -7.12 6.26
N GLY A 242 -6.35 -6.35 5.50
CA GLY A 242 -7.80 -6.41 5.54
C GLY A 242 -8.40 -5.59 6.69
N ASN A 243 -9.35 -6.18 7.42
CA ASN A 243 -9.98 -5.54 8.58
C ASN A 243 -9.18 -5.78 9.87
N LEU A 244 -9.50 -5.00 10.92
CA LEU A 244 -8.76 -4.98 12.18
C LEU A 244 -8.76 -6.35 12.90
N ASP A 245 -9.87 -7.08 12.84
CA ASP A 245 -10.01 -8.40 13.52
C ASP A 245 -9.43 -9.58 12.72
N SER A 246 -8.74 -9.32 11.61
CA SER A 246 -8.23 -10.39 10.76
C SER A 246 -7.06 -11.15 11.41
N LYS A 247 -7.01 -12.47 11.19
CA LYS A 247 -5.83 -13.30 11.56
C LYS A 247 -4.72 -13.18 10.52
N ILE A 248 -4.38 -11.95 10.15
CA ILE A 248 -3.37 -11.60 9.17
C ILE A 248 -2.33 -10.70 9.85
N SER A 249 -1.06 -11.08 9.74
CA SER A 249 0.06 -10.33 10.30
C SER A 249 0.93 -9.78 9.17
N PHE A 250 1.59 -8.66 9.43
CA PHE A 250 2.51 -8.01 8.51
C PHE A 250 3.93 -8.08 9.04
N ILE A 251 4.87 -8.52 8.19
CA ILE A 251 6.29 -8.58 8.52
C ILE A 251 6.99 -7.48 7.73
N TYR A 252 7.68 -6.59 8.46
CA TYR A 252 8.32 -5.41 7.90
C TYR A 252 9.68 -5.15 8.57
N ARG A 253 10.54 -4.39 7.90
CA ARG A 253 11.81 -3.88 8.48
C ARG A 253 11.83 -2.36 8.65
N ASP A 254 10.96 -1.65 7.95
CA ASP A 254 10.92 -0.19 7.96
C ASP A 254 10.49 0.38 9.32
N ASP A 255 11.12 1.49 9.73
CA ASP A 255 10.80 2.22 10.96
C ASP A 255 9.41 2.86 10.91
N LEU A 256 8.88 3.13 9.71
CA LEU A 256 7.55 3.66 9.48
C LEU A 256 6.50 2.79 10.18
N TYR A 257 6.53 1.49 9.98
CA TYR A 257 5.55 0.58 10.58
C TYR A 257 5.78 0.35 12.08
N ARG A 258 7.02 0.52 12.57
CA ARG A 258 7.28 0.52 14.03
C ARG A 258 6.61 1.71 14.71
N LYS A 259 6.55 2.87 14.03
CA LYS A 259 5.88 4.07 14.54
C LYS A 259 4.36 3.93 14.50
N LEU A 260 3.81 3.24 13.49
CA LEU A 260 2.39 2.88 13.43
C LEU A 260 1.99 1.83 14.48
N ARG A 261 2.98 1.11 15.04
CA ARG A 261 2.76 -0.02 15.96
C ARG A 261 1.96 0.37 17.19
N PHE A 262 2.08 1.57 17.75
CA PHE A 262 1.38 1.88 19.01
C PHE A 262 -0.16 1.99 18.87
N GLU A 263 -0.70 2.28 17.69
CA GLU A 263 -2.15 2.45 17.48
C GLU A 263 -2.79 1.29 16.69
N LEU A 264 -2.03 0.63 15.82
CA LEU A 264 -2.49 -0.57 15.12
C LEU A 264 -2.25 -1.86 15.93
N SER A 265 -1.25 -1.94 16.83
CA SER A 265 -0.91 -3.20 17.52
C SER A 265 -1.85 -3.61 18.66
N GLU A 266 -2.64 -2.70 19.23
CA GLU A 266 -3.69 -3.11 20.17
C GLU A 266 -4.82 -3.88 19.47
N LYS A 267 -4.96 -3.73 18.13
CA LYS A 267 -6.01 -4.36 17.33
C LYS A 267 -5.50 -5.37 16.30
N MET A 268 -4.24 -5.26 15.85
CA MET A 268 -3.62 -6.13 14.86
C MET A 268 -2.66 -7.11 15.53
N VAL A 269 -3.05 -8.37 15.53
CA VAL A 269 -2.35 -9.49 16.17
C VAL A 269 -0.87 -9.54 15.75
N HIS A 270 -0.02 -9.34 16.77
CA HIS A 270 1.42 -9.52 16.89
C HIS A 270 2.19 -9.95 15.64
N ALA A 271 3.08 -9.07 15.17
CA ALA A 271 4.45 -9.46 14.86
C ALA A 271 5.36 -8.82 15.92
N GLN A 272 5.40 -9.42 17.11
CA GLN A 272 6.51 -9.21 18.03
C GLN A 272 7.47 -10.38 17.83
N ASP A 273 8.72 -10.05 17.49
CA ASP A 273 9.92 -10.85 17.76
C ASP A 273 9.82 -12.36 17.44
N VAL A 274 9.25 -12.70 16.29
CA VAL A 274 9.54 -14.00 15.63
C VAL A 274 10.69 -13.79 14.63
N PHE A 275 11.67 -12.97 14.98
CA PHE A 275 12.88 -12.80 14.18
C PHE A 275 14.12 -12.74 15.04
#